data_AF-X1KFG6-F1
#
_entry.id   AF-X1KFG6-F1
#
_cell.length_a   1.000
_cell.length_b   1.000
_cell.length_c   1.000
_cell.angle_alpha   90.00
_cell.angle_beta   90.00
_cell.angle_gamma   90.00
#
_symmetry.space_group_name_H-M   'P 1'
#
loop_
_entity.id
_entity.type
_entity.pdbx_description
1 polymer ?
#
loop_
_entity_poly.entity_id
_entity_poly.type
_entity_poly.pdbx_seq_one_letter_code
_entity_poly.pdbx_strand_id
1 'polypeptide(L)'
;DELGFDWDEWLDRYVDQKWPGTNNFLLRHCSGACVFLEHTEESKKTNCLIHRVKPTVCRIWTPSMYRRECRDGLAKYWKLTVSLAGQLEGTEEKLGDFHSFIESLIIT
;
A
#
# COMPACT_ATOMS: atom_id res chain seq x y z
N ASP A 1 -6.97 -7.19 -17.43
CA ASP A 1 -5.79 -7.96 -17.00
C ASP A 1 -4.99 -7.43 -15.81
N GLU A 2 -5.16 -6.20 -15.30
CA GLU A 2 -4.21 -5.68 -14.28
C GLU A 2 -4.63 -5.87 -12.81
N LEU A 3 -5.91 -6.08 -12.49
CA LEU A 3 -6.37 -6.24 -11.09
C LEU A 3 -6.23 -7.68 -10.53
N GLY A 4 -5.82 -8.65 -11.36
CA GLY A 4 -5.87 -10.06 -11.01
C GLY A 4 -7.30 -10.62 -10.88
N PHE A 5 -8.28 -9.85 -11.37
CA PHE A 5 -9.69 -10.22 -11.53
C PHE A 5 -10.08 -9.93 -12.97
N ASP A 6 -11.03 -10.71 -13.47
CA ASP A 6 -11.77 -10.33 -14.66
C ASP A 6 -12.52 -9.01 -14.42
N TRP A 7 -12.62 -8.16 -15.44
CA TRP A 7 -13.17 -6.82 -15.28
C TRP A 7 -14.68 -6.85 -15.03
N ASP A 8 -15.40 -7.77 -15.68
CA ASP A 8 -16.83 -7.93 -15.49
C ASP A 8 -17.11 -8.52 -14.10
N GLU A 9 -16.28 -9.47 -13.65
CA GLU A 9 -16.33 -9.97 -12.28
C GLU A 9 -16.11 -8.85 -11.25
N TRP A 10 -15.15 -7.95 -11.49
CA TRP A 10 -14.89 -6.83 -10.58
C TRP A 10 -16.09 -5.86 -10.51
N LEU A 11 -16.66 -5.51 -11.67
CA LEU A 11 -17.83 -4.63 -11.77
C LEU A 11 -19.03 -5.23 -11.02
N ASP A 12 -19.33 -6.51 -11.25
CA ASP A 12 -20.47 -7.17 -10.60
C ASP A 12 -20.30 -7.26 -9.07
N ARG A 13 -19.09 -7.65 -8.62
CA ARG A 13 -18.85 -7.94 -7.20
C ARG A 13 -18.64 -6.70 -6.34
N TYR A 14 -17.98 -5.67 -6.86
CA TYR A 14 -17.46 -4.57 -6.04
C TYR A 14 -18.07 -3.21 -6.35
N VAL A 15 -18.68 -3.01 -7.51
CA VAL A 15 -19.19 -1.70 -7.93
C VAL A 15 -20.70 -1.57 -7.69
N ASP A 16 -21.13 -0.39 -7.26
CA ASP A 16 -22.54 -0.02 -7.22
C ASP A 16 -23.04 0.31 -8.63
N GLN A 17 -23.84 -0.58 -9.19
CA GLN A 17 -24.40 -0.46 -10.53
C GLN A 17 -25.41 0.70 -10.69
N LYS A 18 -25.87 1.29 -9.59
CA LYS A 18 -26.75 2.47 -9.62
C LYS A 18 -25.98 3.78 -9.72
N TRP A 19 -24.65 3.71 -9.61
CA TRP A 19 -23.80 4.88 -9.68
C TRP A 19 -23.82 5.48 -11.09
N PRO A 20 -24.15 6.77 -11.26
CA PRO A 20 -24.28 7.39 -12.59
C PRO A 20 -22.94 7.88 -13.17
N GLY A 21 -21.84 7.76 -12.43
CA GLY A 21 -20.54 8.27 -12.87
C GLY A 21 -19.97 7.48 -14.04
N THR A 22 -19.46 8.19 -15.05
CA THR A 22 -18.88 7.57 -16.26
C THR A 22 -17.36 7.39 -16.18
N ASN A 23 -16.69 8.15 -15.33
CA ASN A 23 -15.23 8.19 -15.23
C ASN A 23 -14.70 7.65 -13.89
N ASN A 24 -15.61 7.22 -13.02
CA ASN A 24 -15.28 6.65 -11.72
C ASN A 24 -16.35 5.63 -11.33
N PHE A 25 -15.95 4.70 -10.47
CA PHE A 25 -16.84 3.69 -9.93
C PHE A 25 -17.03 3.95 -8.44
N LEU A 26 -18.27 3.85 -7.98
CA LEU A 26 -18.56 3.80 -6.55
C LEU A 26 -18.48 2.34 -6.10
N LEU A 27 -17.72 2.08 -5.04
CA LEU A 27 -17.73 0.76 -4.43
C LEU A 27 -19.07 0.55 -3.70
N ARG A 28 -19.69 -0.60 -3.91
CA ARG A 28 -20.94 -0.94 -3.21
C ARG A 28 -20.69 -1.12 -1.71
N HIS A 29 -21.74 -0.89 -0.93
CA HIS A 29 -21.78 -1.32 0.46
C HIS A 29 -22.49 -2.67 0.59
N CYS A 30 -21.98 -3.56 1.42
CA CYS A 30 -22.62 -4.81 1.80
C CYS A 30 -23.06 -4.69 3.26
N SER A 31 -24.36 -4.83 3.52
CA SER A 31 -24.94 -4.72 4.88
C SER A 31 -24.56 -3.42 5.62
N GLY A 32 -24.48 -2.31 4.89
CA GLY A 32 -24.10 -1.01 5.45
C GLY A 32 -22.60 -0.80 5.71
N ALA A 33 -21.76 -1.77 5.34
CA ALA A 33 -20.31 -1.70 5.49
C ALA A 33 -19.58 -1.77 4.14
N CYS A 34 -18.27 -1.51 4.16
CA CYS A 34 -17.38 -1.65 3.00
C CYS A 34 -17.46 -3.08 2.43
N VAL A 35 -17.57 -3.23 1.10
CA VAL A 35 -17.60 -4.54 0.41
C VAL A 35 -16.35 -5.41 0.65
N PHE A 36 -15.24 -4.82 1.07
CA PHE A 36 -14.01 -5.56 1.41
C PHE A 36 -13.95 -6.01 2.87
N LEU A 37 -14.94 -5.71 3.68
CA LEU A 37 -14.95 -6.06 5.09
C LEU A 37 -15.40 -7.51 5.27
N GLU A 38 -14.54 -8.35 5.85
CA GLU A 38 -14.84 -9.74 6.19
C GLU A 38 -14.82 -9.92 7.70
N HIS A 39 -15.93 -10.41 8.25
CA HIS A 39 -16.03 -10.80 9.65
C HIS A 39 -15.79 -12.30 9.77
N THR A 40 -14.76 -12.71 10.51
CA THR A 40 -14.54 -14.12 10.83
C THR A 40 -15.40 -14.50 12.03
N GLU A 41 -16.32 -15.46 11.92
CA GLU A 41 -17.22 -15.82 13.03
C GLU A 41 -16.47 -16.31 14.29
N GLU A 42 -15.29 -16.90 14.09
CA GLU A 42 -14.48 -17.47 15.18
C GLU A 42 -13.66 -16.44 15.96
N SER A 43 -13.50 -15.22 15.45
CA SER A 43 -12.70 -14.19 16.11
C SER A 43 -13.36 -12.82 16.01
N LYS A 44 -13.32 -12.01 17.07
CA LYS A 44 -13.77 -10.60 17.02
C LYS A 44 -12.91 -9.71 16.11
N LYS A 45 -12.09 -10.30 15.23
CA LYS A 45 -11.26 -9.59 14.27
C LYS A 45 -12.04 -9.41 12.98
N THR A 46 -11.77 -8.30 12.32
CA THR A 46 -12.33 -7.99 11.02
C THR A 46 -11.18 -7.83 10.05
N ASN A 47 -11.25 -8.52 8.91
CA ASN A 47 -10.22 -8.50 7.89
C ASN A 47 -10.63 -7.56 6.76
N CYS A 48 -9.66 -6.80 6.24
CA CYS A 48 -9.86 -6.01 5.03
C CYS A 48 -9.33 -6.78 3.82
N LEU A 49 -10.24 -7.26 2.98
CA LEU A 49 -9.93 -8.08 1.81
C LEU A 49 -9.42 -7.26 0.61
N ILE A 50 -9.31 -5.93 0.73
CA ILE A 50 -8.86 -5.06 -0.37
C ILE A 50 -7.48 -5.47 -0.89
N HIS A 51 -6.62 -6.04 -0.03
CA HIS A 51 -5.29 -6.51 -0.43
C HIS A 51 -5.34 -7.64 -1.46
N ARG A 52 -6.39 -8.48 -1.46
CA ARG A 52 -6.55 -9.57 -2.43
C ARG A 52 -6.89 -9.05 -3.83
N VAL A 53 -7.57 -7.93 -3.93
CA VAL A 53 -8.02 -7.31 -5.19
C VAL A 53 -7.07 -6.25 -5.76
N LYS A 54 -5.96 -5.98 -5.07
CA LYS A 54 -4.94 -5.06 -5.58
C LYS A 54 -4.29 -5.63 -6.85
N PRO A 55 -3.94 -4.78 -7.83
CA PRO A 55 -3.12 -5.19 -8.96
C PRO A 55 -1.88 -5.94 -8.51
N THR A 56 -1.46 -6.93 -9.29
CA THR A 56 -0.25 -7.71 -8.96
C THR A 56 0.96 -6.81 -8.75
N VAL A 57 1.11 -5.77 -9.58
CA VAL A 57 2.19 -4.76 -9.45
C VAL A 57 2.18 -4.06 -8.08
N CYS A 58 1.00 -3.80 -7.51
CA CYS A 58 0.86 -3.21 -6.18
C CYS A 58 1.10 -4.24 -5.06
N ARG A 59 0.74 -5.51 -5.28
CA ARG A 59 0.92 -6.58 -4.28
C ARG A 59 2.38 -6.99 -4.11
N ILE A 60 3.14 -7.04 -5.20
CA ILE A 60 4.56 -7.44 -5.18
C ILE A 60 5.51 -6.26 -4.93
N TRP A 61 4.97 -5.03 -4.89
CA TRP A 61 5.78 -3.86 -4.61
C TRP A 61 6.38 -3.98 -3.21
N THR A 62 7.70 -3.94 -3.14
CA THR A 62 8.48 -4.05 -1.92
C THR A 62 9.37 -2.82 -1.81
N PRO A 63 9.35 -2.13 -0.65
CA PRO A 63 10.23 -0.98 -0.43
C PRO A 63 11.69 -1.45 -0.49
N SER A 64 12.53 -0.70 -1.19
CA SER A 64 13.96 -0.96 -1.23
C SER A 64 14.73 0.29 -1.63
N MET A 65 16.03 0.32 -1.33
CA MET A 65 16.92 1.42 -1.68
C MET A 65 17.07 1.64 -3.20
N TYR A 66 16.65 0.65 -4.01
CA TYR A 66 16.68 0.74 -5.47
C TYR A 66 15.41 1.37 -6.05
N ARG A 67 14.32 1.48 -5.27
CA ARG A 67 13.08 2.12 -5.70
C ARG A 67 13.25 3.62 -5.72
N ARG A 68 12.85 4.24 -6.82
CA ARG A 68 12.93 5.69 -6.99
C ARG A 68 12.17 6.42 -5.89
N GLU A 69 10.98 5.96 -5.57
CA GLU A 69 10.09 6.55 -4.57
C GLU A 69 10.73 6.56 -3.18
N CYS A 70 11.44 5.48 -2.83
CA CYS A 70 12.19 5.39 -1.57
C CYS A 70 13.38 6.36 -1.54
N ARG A 71 14.14 6.45 -2.64
CA ARG A 71 15.26 7.41 -2.77
C ARG A 71 14.78 8.86 -2.71
N ASP A 72 13.68 9.17 -3.38
CA ASP A 72 13.07 10.50 -3.37
C ASP A 72 12.62 10.87 -1.95
N GLY A 73 12.06 9.91 -1.21
CA GLY A 73 11.71 10.08 0.20
C GLY A 73 12.92 10.33 1.11
N LEU A 74 13.99 9.55 0.97
CA LEU A 74 15.24 9.74 1.71
C LEU A 74 15.84 11.12 1.45
N ALA A 75 15.93 11.53 0.18
CA ALA A 75 16.48 12.83 -0.19
C ALA A 75 15.62 13.99 0.35
N LYS A 76 14.30 13.88 0.25
CA LYS A 76 13.38 14.94 0.66
C LYS A 76 13.36 15.14 2.18
N TYR A 77 13.16 14.05 2.92
CA TYR A 77 12.85 14.09 4.35
C TYR A 77 14.08 13.88 5.25
N TRP A 78 15.05 13.09 4.80
CA TRP A 78 16.23 12.73 5.60
C TRP A 78 17.52 13.39 5.12
N LYS A 79 17.50 14.03 3.94
CA LYS A 79 18.71 14.56 3.27
C LYS A 79 19.76 13.47 3.05
N LEU A 80 19.31 12.24 2.83
CA LEU A 80 20.14 11.08 2.54
C LEU A 80 20.03 10.68 1.08
N THR A 81 21.11 10.16 0.51
CA THR A 81 21.16 9.54 -0.82
C THR A 81 21.55 8.07 -0.71
N VAL A 82 21.44 7.35 -1.83
CA VAL A 82 21.84 5.94 -1.91
C VAL A 82 22.94 5.82 -2.95
N SER A 83 24.06 5.23 -2.55
CA SER A 83 25.21 4.97 -3.42
C SER A 83 24.92 3.88 -4.45
N LEU A 84 25.78 3.73 -5.46
CA LEU A 84 25.68 2.63 -6.43
C LEU A 84 25.78 1.23 -5.77
N ALA A 85 26.42 1.14 -4.61
CA ALA A 85 26.53 -0.08 -3.82
C ALA A 85 25.30 -0.30 -2.89
N GLY A 86 24.28 0.57 -2.96
CA GLY A 86 23.09 0.48 -2.14
C GLY A 86 23.26 0.97 -0.70
N GLN A 87 24.33 1.71 -0.41
CA GLN A 87 24.62 2.25 0.92
C GLN A 87 24.00 3.64 1.09
N LEU A 88 23.56 3.97 2.31
CA LEU A 88 23.10 5.31 2.63
C LEU A 88 24.28 6.28 2.75
N GLU A 89 24.11 7.46 2.18
CA GLU A 89 25.10 8.54 2.20
C GLU A 89 24.45 9.84 2.67
N GLY A 90 25.18 10.62 3.45
CA GLY A 90 24.71 11.88 4.05
C GLY A 90 25.68 12.38 5.12
N THR A 91 25.27 13.41 5.85
CA THR A 91 26.02 13.83 7.04
C THR A 91 25.89 12.80 8.16
N GLU A 92 26.91 12.68 9.01
CA GLU A 92 26.88 11.76 10.16
C GLU A 92 25.66 12.01 11.07
N GLU A 93 25.29 13.28 11.27
CA GLU A 93 24.09 13.67 12.01
C GLU A 93 22.82 13.05 11.39
N LYS A 94 22.61 13.20 10.08
CA LYS A 94 21.39 12.72 9.41
C LYS A 94 21.35 11.20 9.31
N LEU A 95 22.50 10.57 9.13
CA LEU A 95 22.62 9.10 9.20
C LEU A 95 22.25 8.61 10.59
N GLY A 96 22.81 9.24 11.63
CA GLY A 96 22.48 8.94 13.04
C GLY A 96 20.99 9.07 13.33
N ASP A 97 20.40 10.22 12.99
CA ASP A 97 18.97 10.48 13.17
C ASP A 97 18.10 9.41 12.48
N PHE A 98 18.44 9.05 11.24
CA PHE A 98 17.69 8.05 10.48
C PHE A 98 17.81 6.66 11.10
N HIS A 99 19.02 6.24 11.49
CA HIS A 99 19.23 4.95 12.14
C HIS A 99 18.46 4.86 13.47
N SER A 100 18.52 5.90 14.31
CA SER A 100 17.75 5.96 15.56
C SER A 100 16.24 5.89 15.32
N PHE A 101 15.73 6.55 14.27
CA PHE A 101 14.33 6.44 13.89
C PHE A 101 13.95 5.02 13.47
N ILE A 102 14.74 4.37 12.62
CA ILE A 102 14.47 2.99 12.17
C ILE A 102 14.47 2.02 13.36
N GLU A 103 15.45 2.15 14.27
CA GLU A 103 15.53 1.34 15.48
C GLU A 103 14.28 1.49 16.35
N SER A 104 13.71 2.71 16.44
CA SER A 104 12.49 2.95 17.21
C SER A 104 11.26 2.21 16.66
N LEU A 105 11.25 1.86 15.37
CA LEU A 105 10.14 1.12 14.73
C LEU A 105 10.22 -0.39 14.94
N ILE A 106 11.43 -0.92 15.20
CA ILE A 106 11.68 -2.37 15.34
C ILE A 106 11.26 -2.90 16.72
N ILE A 107 11.10 -2.02 17.71
CA ILE A 107 10.76 -2.37 19.11
C ILE A 107 9.23 -2.49 19.34
N THR A 108 8.42 -2.38 18.28
CA THR A 108 6.95 -2.55 18.31
C THR A 108 6.49 -3.80 17.60
#